data_AF-W0A1M3-F1
#
_entry.id   AF-W0A1M3-F1
#
_cell.length_a   1.000
_cell.length_b   1.000
_cell.length_c   1.000
_cell.angle_alpha   90.00
_cell.angle_beta   90.00
_cell.angle_gamma   90.00
#
_symmetry.space_group_name_H-M   'P 1'
#
loop_
_entity.id
_entity.type
_entity.pdbx_description
1 polymer ?
#
loop_
_entity_poly.entity_id
_entity_poly.type
_entity_poly.pdbx_seq_one_letter_code
_entity_poly.pdbx_strand_id
1 'polypeptide(L)'
;MAETLSPGSAEVAANLSHADTAEGLHSGTEAHGGAHAEPSALGLSPSAWVALSMTVFILILLWKRVPALFARGLDGRIAAIRSQLDEAKALRAEAEALRAEYDAKLKAAEAEAASMRAHAEAEARQILVDAEAAAQDLTQRRAKMAEDKIAAAERAAISDVRAKAASAAAAAAAALIAAKHDAGADRALVDQTIAGIGTRLN
;
A
#
# COMPACT_ATOMS: atom_id res chain seq x y z
N MET A 1 -16.03 20.73 66.06
CA MET A 1 -16.06 19.52 65.20
C MET A 1 -14.73 18.82 65.43
N ALA A 2 -14.58 18.06 66.51
CA ALA A 2 -14.95 16.63 66.60
C ALA A 2 -14.24 15.81 65.51
N GLU A 3 -12.91 15.76 65.62
CA GLU A 3 -12.04 14.91 64.80
C GLU A 3 -12.18 13.47 65.32
N THR A 4 -12.82 12.64 64.51
CA THR A 4 -13.15 11.25 64.82
C THR A 4 -11.88 10.41 64.76
N LEU A 5 -11.33 10.10 65.94
CA LEU A 5 -10.28 9.09 66.14
C LEU A 5 -10.74 7.75 65.57
N SER A 6 -9.96 7.26 64.60
CA SER A 6 -10.15 5.96 63.95
C SER A 6 -9.97 4.81 64.95
N PRO A 7 -10.82 3.75 64.89
CA PRO A 7 -10.82 2.62 65.81
C PRO A 7 -9.52 1.79 65.81
N GLY A 8 -8.63 1.98 64.83
CA GLY A 8 -7.35 1.27 64.76
C GLY A 8 -6.31 1.70 65.80
N SER A 9 -6.44 2.91 66.37
CA SER A 9 -5.43 3.44 67.32
C SER A 9 -5.52 2.80 68.71
N ALA A 10 -6.72 2.38 69.14
CA ALA A 10 -6.93 1.68 70.40
C ALA A 10 -6.47 0.20 70.34
N GLU A 11 -6.66 -0.46 69.20
CA GLU A 11 -6.18 -1.85 68.99
C GLU A 11 -4.66 -1.91 68.85
N VAL A 12 -4.03 -0.91 68.23
CA VAL A 12 -2.56 -0.84 68.13
C VAL A 12 -1.93 -0.56 69.49
N ALA A 13 -2.53 0.28 70.34
CA ALA A 13 -2.06 0.52 71.70
C ALA A 13 -2.21 -0.72 72.62
N ALA A 14 -3.27 -1.51 72.45
CA ALA A 14 -3.46 -2.78 73.17
C ALA A 14 -2.47 -3.86 72.70
N ASN A 15 -2.11 -3.89 71.42
CA ASN A 15 -1.12 -4.83 70.90
C ASN A 15 0.33 -4.47 71.32
N LEU A 16 0.62 -3.18 71.54
CA LEU A 16 1.94 -2.71 71.98
C LEU A 16 2.19 -2.94 73.48
N SER A 17 1.17 -2.96 74.35
CA SER A 17 1.34 -3.32 75.77
C SER A 17 1.65 -4.80 75.99
N HIS A 18 1.44 -5.65 74.97
CA HIS A 18 1.82 -7.06 74.96
C HIS A 18 3.18 -7.32 74.29
N ALA A 19 3.85 -6.29 73.74
CA ALA A 19 5.14 -6.44 73.08
C ALA A 19 6.30 -6.71 74.05
N ASP A 20 6.23 -6.21 75.29
CA ASP A 20 7.20 -6.52 76.37
C ASP A 20 7.10 -7.99 76.84
N THR A 21 6.08 -8.74 76.40
CA THR A 21 5.90 -10.16 76.74
C THR A 21 6.42 -11.10 75.64
N ALA A 22 6.96 -10.57 74.54
CA ALA A 22 7.37 -11.35 73.36
C ALA A 22 8.89 -11.38 73.11
N GLU A 23 9.71 -10.83 74.02
CA GLU A 23 11.15 -11.11 74.04
C GLU A 23 11.42 -12.40 74.83
N GLY A 24 11.43 -13.53 74.13
CA GLY A 24 11.79 -14.80 74.75
C GLY A 24 11.36 -16.06 74.03
N LEU A 25 11.12 -16.03 72.71
CA LEU A 25 10.86 -17.28 71.97
C LEU A 25 12.16 -17.88 71.44
N HIS A 26 13.03 -18.26 72.37
CA HIS A 26 14.01 -19.30 72.10
C HIS A 26 13.23 -20.62 72.03
N SER A 27 13.12 -21.21 70.83
CA SER A 27 12.69 -22.61 70.70
C SER A 27 13.85 -23.51 71.15
N GLY A 28 14.08 -23.52 72.47
CA GLY A 28 14.84 -24.54 73.15
C GLY A 28 13.90 -25.71 73.39
N THR A 29 14.25 -26.88 72.87
CA THR A 29 13.71 -28.14 73.39
C THR A 29 14.12 -28.25 74.85
N GLU A 30 13.23 -27.87 75.76
CA GLU A 30 13.32 -28.28 77.16
C GLU A 30 12.87 -29.74 77.25
N ALA A 31 13.86 -30.64 77.26
CA ALA A 31 13.65 -31.99 77.73
C ALA A 31 13.42 -31.95 79.24
N HIS A 32 12.20 -32.24 79.67
CA HIS A 32 11.84 -32.32 81.08
C HIS A 32 12.68 -33.43 81.74
N GLY A 33 13.68 -33.01 82.54
CA GLY A 33 14.47 -33.87 83.41
C GLY A 33 13.63 -34.37 84.59
N GLY A 34 12.75 -35.33 84.33
CA GLY A 34 12.21 -36.22 85.36
C GLY A 34 13.09 -37.45 85.42
N ALA A 35 13.52 -37.84 86.62
CA ALA A 35 14.23 -39.09 86.89
C ALA A 35 13.32 -40.29 86.55
N HIS A 36 13.22 -40.60 85.26
CA HIS A 36 12.66 -41.84 84.76
C HIS A 36 13.81 -42.84 84.69
N ALA A 37 13.73 -43.90 85.50
CA ALA A 37 14.54 -45.09 85.33
C ALA A 37 14.53 -45.44 83.83
N GLU A 38 15.67 -45.34 83.16
CA GLU A 38 15.73 -45.57 81.72
C GLU A 38 15.31 -47.02 81.44
N PRO A 39 14.19 -47.28 80.74
CA PRO A 39 13.96 -48.61 80.21
C PRO A 39 14.94 -48.81 79.05
N SER A 40 16.17 -49.23 79.36
CA SER A 40 17.13 -49.66 78.36
C SER A 40 16.67 -51.01 77.81
N ALA A 41 15.96 -51.01 76.70
CA ALA A 41 15.78 -52.22 75.91
C ALA A 41 17.13 -52.53 75.24
N LEU A 42 17.74 -53.68 75.56
CA LEU A 42 18.99 -54.16 74.96
C LEU A 42 20.22 -53.23 75.13
N GLY A 43 20.31 -52.49 76.26
CA GLY A 43 21.54 -51.74 76.62
C GLY A 43 21.78 -50.41 75.90
N LEU A 44 20.77 -49.87 75.22
CA LEU A 44 20.83 -48.57 74.53
C LEU A 44 19.91 -47.55 75.21
N SER A 45 20.33 -46.28 75.25
CA SER A 45 19.52 -45.18 75.80
C SER A 45 18.30 -44.89 74.89
N PRO A 46 17.20 -44.34 75.42
CA PRO A 46 16.04 -43.95 74.62
C PRO A 46 16.39 -42.99 73.47
N SER A 47 17.34 -42.07 73.70
CA SER A 47 17.88 -41.18 72.66
C SER A 47 18.62 -41.92 71.54
N ALA A 48 19.33 -43.01 71.86
CA ALA A 48 19.98 -43.85 70.86
C ALA A 48 18.96 -44.60 69.99
N TRP A 49 17.83 -45.04 70.56
CA TRP A 49 16.76 -45.67 69.78
C TRP A 49 16.03 -44.68 68.86
N VAL A 50 15.86 -43.42 69.30
CA VAL A 50 15.33 -42.34 68.46
C VAL A 50 16.31 -42.00 67.33
N ALA A 51 17.60 -41.87 67.64
CA ALA A 51 18.64 -41.62 66.63
C ALA A 51 18.74 -42.78 65.62
N LEU A 52 18.65 -44.02 66.07
CA LEU A 52 18.59 -45.21 65.21
C LEU A 52 17.34 -45.18 64.32
N SER A 53 16.18 -44.87 64.89
CA SER A 53 14.90 -44.78 64.16
C SER A 53 14.93 -43.67 63.09
N MET A 54 15.48 -42.49 63.43
CA MET A 54 15.70 -41.39 62.47
C MET A 54 16.69 -41.79 61.37
N THR A 55 17.77 -42.49 61.73
CA THR A 55 18.77 -42.96 60.76
C THR A 55 18.17 -43.96 59.78
N VAL A 56 17.40 -44.94 60.27
CA VAL A 56 16.68 -45.90 59.43
C VAL A 56 15.64 -45.19 58.56
N PHE A 57 14.91 -44.21 59.08
CA PHE A 57 13.96 -43.42 58.30
C PHE A 57 14.64 -42.64 57.16
N ILE A 58 15.77 -41.97 57.43
CA ILE A 58 16.57 -41.26 56.42
C ILE A 58 17.11 -42.24 55.38
N LEU A 59 17.61 -43.41 55.79
CA LEU A 59 18.04 -44.48 54.88
C LEU A 59 16.91 -44.96 53.98
N ILE A 60 15.70 -45.14 54.52
CA ILE A 60 14.51 -45.51 53.73
C ILE A 60 14.13 -44.41 52.74
N LEU A 61 14.19 -43.13 53.15
CA LEU A 61 13.91 -41.99 52.25
C LEU A 61 14.94 -41.86 51.11
N LEU A 62 16.21 -42.11 51.41
CA LEU A 62 17.29 -42.17 50.42
C LEU A 62 17.09 -43.35 49.47
N TRP A 63 16.73 -44.53 50.00
CA TRP A 63 16.49 -45.72 49.19
C TRP A 63 15.26 -45.59 48.29
N LYS A 64 14.19 -44.95 48.79
CA LYS A 64 13.01 -44.58 47.99
C LYS A 64 13.19 -43.32 47.15
N ARG A 65 14.40 -42.73 47.15
CA ARG A 65 14.79 -41.58 46.31
C ARG A 65 13.84 -40.38 46.37
N VAL A 66 13.26 -40.14 47.54
CA VAL A 66 12.42 -38.97 47.78
C VAL A 66 13.11 -37.64 47.42
N PRO A 67 14.38 -37.37 47.79
CA PRO A 67 15.04 -36.12 47.39
C PRO A 67 15.22 -35.99 45.87
N ALA A 68 15.42 -37.09 45.14
CA ALA A 68 15.55 -37.06 43.69
C ALA A 68 14.22 -36.72 42.99
N LEU A 69 13.08 -37.09 43.57
CA LEU A 69 11.76 -36.75 43.03
C LEU A 69 11.49 -35.24 43.12
N PHE A 70 11.86 -34.61 44.23
CA PHE A 70 11.79 -33.16 44.39
C PHE A 70 12.72 -32.42 43.43
N ALA A 71 13.97 -32.86 43.31
CA ALA A 71 14.92 -32.30 42.35
C ALA A 71 14.39 -32.39 40.91
N ARG A 72 13.89 -33.55 40.50
CA ARG A 72 13.30 -33.75 39.17
C ARG A 72 12.08 -32.85 38.90
N GLY A 73 11.26 -32.58 39.91
CA GLY A 73 10.13 -31.66 39.80
C GLY A 73 10.56 -30.20 39.60
N LEU A 74 11.61 -29.76 40.30
CA LEU A 74 12.21 -28.44 40.11
C LEU A 74 12.88 -28.32 38.75
N ASP A 75 13.68 -29.31 38.35
CA ASP A 75 14.33 -29.35 37.03
C ASP A 75 13.31 -29.31 35.90
N GLY A 76 12.19 -30.04 36.03
CA GLY A 76 11.08 -29.99 35.08
C GLY A 76 10.46 -28.60 34.95
N ARG A 77 10.29 -27.87 36.07
CA ARG A 77 9.80 -26.48 36.06
C ARG A 77 10.81 -25.53 35.44
N ILE A 78 12.10 -25.68 35.74
CA ILE A 78 13.16 -24.87 35.15
C ILE A 78 13.21 -25.09 33.63
N ALA A 79 13.12 -26.35 33.18
CA ALA A 79 13.08 -26.68 31.76
C ALA A 79 11.85 -26.08 31.06
N ALA A 80 10.67 -26.16 31.68
CA ALA A 80 9.45 -25.57 31.14
C ALA A 80 9.55 -24.03 31.02
N ILE A 81 10.06 -23.36 32.05
CA ILE A 81 10.26 -21.90 32.03
C ILE A 81 11.30 -21.51 30.97
N ARG A 82 12.38 -22.27 30.82
CA ARG A 82 13.37 -22.04 29.75
C ARG A 82 12.74 -22.17 28.36
N SER A 83 11.97 -23.24 28.12
CA SER A 83 11.24 -23.42 26.85
C SER A 83 10.31 -22.23 26.56
N GLN A 84 9.50 -21.83 27.54
CA GLN A 84 8.58 -20.69 27.38
C GLN A 84 9.32 -19.37 27.12
N LEU A 85 10.46 -19.15 27.78
CA LEU A 85 11.28 -17.95 27.56
C LEU A 85 11.93 -17.95 26.18
N ASP A 86 12.40 -19.11 25.71
CA ASP A 86 13.01 -19.25 24.39
C ASP A 86 11.95 -19.10 23.28
N GLU A 87 10.76 -19.69 23.45
CA GLU A 87 9.61 -19.48 22.57
C GLU A 87 9.19 -18.00 22.54
N ALA A 88 9.11 -17.34 23.69
CA ALA A 88 8.77 -15.91 23.75
C ALA A 88 9.82 -15.03 23.07
N LYS A 89 11.11 -15.36 23.20
CA LYS A 89 12.20 -14.68 22.48
C LYS A 89 12.12 -14.92 20.98
N ALA A 90 11.85 -16.16 20.55
CA ALA A 90 11.65 -16.49 19.14
C ALA A 90 10.47 -15.69 18.56
N LEU A 91 9.32 -15.70 19.24
CA LEU A 91 8.14 -14.96 18.81
C LEU A 91 8.40 -13.45 18.74
N ARG A 92 9.18 -12.90 19.68
CA ARG A 92 9.59 -11.49 19.63
C ARG A 92 10.51 -11.21 18.45
N ALA A 93 11.49 -12.08 18.18
CA ALA A 93 12.38 -11.93 17.05
C ALA A 93 11.61 -12.01 15.72
N GLU A 94 10.64 -12.92 15.60
CA GLU A 94 9.75 -13.03 14.44
C GLU A 94 8.88 -11.77 14.27
N ALA A 95 8.33 -11.23 15.36
CA ALA A 95 7.56 -9.99 15.32
C ALA A 95 8.41 -8.77 14.91
N GLU A 96 9.64 -8.68 15.42
CA GLU A 96 10.59 -7.63 15.05
C GLU A 96 11.03 -7.76 13.59
N ALA A 97 11.29 -8.98 13.11
CA ALA A 97 11.59 -9.25 11.70
C ALA A 97 10.41 -8.90 10.79
N LEU A 98 9.20 -9.31 11.15
CA LEU A 98 7.99 -9.03 10.40
C LEU A 98 7.72 -7.52 10.34
N ARG A 99 7.92 -6.80 11.44
CA ARG A 99 7.82 -5.34 11.46
C ARG A 99 8.83 -4.70 10.51
N ALA A 100 10.09 -5.14 10.55
CA ALA A 100 11.13 -4.62 9.66
C ALA A 100 10.79 -4.88 8.18
N GLU A 101 10.24 -6.06 7.86
CA GLU A 101 9.76 -6.36 6.51
C GLU A 101 8.61 -5.44 6.08
N TYR A 102 7.62 -5.20 6.95
CA TYR A 102 6.51 -4.30 6.62
C TYR A 102 6.98 -2.86 6.46
N ASP A 103 7.87 -2.37 7.32
CA ASP A 103 8.46 -1.03 7.19
C ASP A 103 9.25 -0.89 5.87
N ALA A 104 9.98 -1.93 5.47
CA ALA A 104 10.66 -1.97 4.17
C ALA A 104 9.68 -2.00 2.99
N LYS A 105 8.62 -2.82 3.08
CA LYS A 105 7.56 -2.91 2.06
C LYS A 105 6.80 -1.58 1.92
N LEU A 106 6.51 -0.89 3.02
CA LEU A 106 5.88 0.42 3.01
C LEU A 106 6.76 1.46 2.30
N LYS A 107 8.05 1.54 2.66
CA LYS A 107 9.00 2.45 1.99
C LYS A 107 9.14 2.14 0.50
N ALA A 108 9.19 0.86 0.13
CA ALA A 108 9.25 0.45 -1.27
C ALA A 108 7.97 0.85 -2.03
N ALA A 109 6.80 0.61 -1.44
CA ALA A 109 5.51 0.98 -2.04
C ALA A 109 5.35 2.50 -2.17
N GLU A 110 5.80 3.28 -1.18
CA GLU A 110 5.82 4.75 -1.26
C GLU A 110 6.75 5.25 -2.37
N ALA A 111 7.94 4.66 -2.50
CA ALA A 111 8.88 4.98 -3.57
C ALA A 111 8.31 4.60 -4.96
N GLU A 112 7.69 3.44 -5.07
CA GLU A 112 7.04 2.98 -6.30
C GLU A 112 5.86 3.89 -6.68
N ALA A 113 5.02 4.26 -5.72
CA ALA A 113 3.92 5.21 -5.94
C ALA A 113 4.42 6.61 -6.33
N ALA A 114 5.53 7.07 -5.75
CA ALA A 114 6.17 8.32 -6.16
C ALA A 114 6.72 8.23 -7.59
N SER A 115 7.40 7.13 -7.94
CA SER A 115 7.89 6.88 -9.30
C SER A 115 6.75 6.78 -10.31
N MET A 116 5.66 6.11 -9.97
CA MET A 116 4.47 5.97 -10.81
C MET A 116 3.82 7.33 -11.07
N ARG A 117 3.70 8.18 -10.05
CA ARG A 117 3.19 9.55 -10.22
C ARG A 117 4.10 10.40 -11.10
N ALA A 118 5.41 10.36 -10.86
CA ALA A 118 6.37 11.10 -11.68
C ALA A 118 6.33 10.65 -13.16
N HIS A 119 6.21 9.35 -13.40
CA HIS A 119 6.09 8.80 -14.75
C HIS A 119 4.78 9.24 -15.41
N ALA A 120 3.65 9.13 -14.71
CA ALA A 120 2.35 9.56 -15.21
C ALA A 120 2.31 11.06 -15.52
N GLU A 121 2.94 11.90 -14.70
CA GLU A 121 3.06 13.34 -14.98
C GLU A 121 3.95 13.62 -16.20
N ALA A 122 5.05 12.88 -16.37
CA ALA A 122 5.90 13.01 -17.55
C ALA A 122 5.17 12.58 -18.82
N GLU A 123 4.46 11.45 -18.80
CA GLU A 123 3.63 10.98 -19.91
C GLU A 123 2.50 11.96 -20.23
N ALA A 124 1.80 12.48 -19.21
CA ALA A 124 0.76 13.46 -19.41
C ALA A 124 1.29 14.73 -20.11
N ARG A 125 2.48 15.21 -19.71
CA ARG A 125 3.13 16.35 -20.39
C ARG A 125 3.49 16.03 -21.84
N GLN A 126 3.99 14.83 -22.13
CA GLN A 126 4.29 14.40 -23.49
C GLN A 126 3.02 14.33 -24.35
N ILE A 127 1.93 13.75 -23.82
CA ILE A 127 0.64 13.68 -24.50
C ILE A 127 0.12 15.09 -24.82
N LEU A 128 0.26 16.06 -23.90
CA LEU A 128 -0.15 17.44 -24.16
C LEU A 128 0.66 18.08 -25.29
N VAL A 129 1.99 17.91 -25.29
CA VAL A 129 2.86 18.42 -26.37
C VAL A 129 2.49 17.79 -27.72
N ASP A 130 2.30 16.47 -27.75
CA ASP A 130 1.93 15.76 -28.97
C ASP A 130 0.52 16.15 -29.46
N ALA A 131 -0.42 16.34 -28.53
CA ALA A 131 -1.77 16.79 -28.85
C ALA A 131 -1.79 18.23 -29.40
N GLU A 132 -0.99 19.13 -28.83
CA GLU A 132 -0.82 20.49 -29.35
C GLU A 132 -0.21 20.47 -30.76
N ALA A 133 0.84 19.69 -30.97
CA ALA A 133 1.46 19.54 -32.29
C ALA A 133 0.48 18.96 -33.33
N ALA A 134 -0.27 17.93 -32.96
CA ALA A 134 -1.29 17.33 -33.83
C ALA A 134 -2.44 18.30 -34.12
N ALA A 135 -2.88 19.08 -33.13
CA ALA A 135 -3.93 20.09 -33.32
C ALA A 135 -3.47 21.21 -34.27
N GLN A 136 -2.21 21.65 -34.17
CA GLN A 136 -1.62 22.62 -35.08
C GLN A 136 -1.53 22.07 -36.52
N ASP A 137 -1.04 20.85 -36.70
CA ASP A 137 -0.98 20.20 -38.02
C ASP A 137 -2.38 20.04 -38.63
N LEU A 138 -3.37 19.58 -37.86
CA LEU A 138 -4.76 19.48 -38.31
C LEU A 138 -5.33 20.84 -38.74
N THR A 139 -5.02 21.90 -38.00
CA THR A 139 -5.46 23.26 -38.31
C THR A 139 -4.82 23.75 -39.60
N GLN A 140 -3.51 23.57 -39.77
CA GLN A 140 -2.80 23.94 -40.99
C GLN A 140 -3.33 23.17 -42.21
N ARG A 141 -3.56 21.86 -42.09
CA ARG A 141 -4.14 21.05 -43.17
C ARG A 141 -5.55 21.52 -43.54
N ARG A 142 -6.38 21.86 -42.55
CA ARG A 142 -7.72 22.39 -42.79
C ARG A 142 -7.68 23.77 -43.46
N ALA A 143 -6.79 24.65 -43.02
CA ALA A 143 -6.58 25.94 -43.65
C ALA A 143 -6.19 25.77 -45.12
N LYS A 144 -5.19 24.93 -45.40
CA LYS A 144 -4.76 24.63 -46.77
C LYS A 144 -5.88 24.04 -47.62
N MET A 145 -6.66 23.08 -47.09
CA MET A 145 -7.81 22.53 -47.82
C MET A 145 -8.89 23.58 -48.10
N ALA A 146 -9.08 24.55 -47.20
CA ALA A 146 -10.02 25.65 -47.43
C ALA A 146 -9.49 26.60 -48.51
N GLU A 147 -8.21 26.97 -48.45
CA GLU A 147 -7.53 27.77 -49.47
C GLU A 147 -7.60 27.11 -50.86
N ASP A 148 -7.30 25.80 -50.94
CA ASP A 148 -7.39 25.03 -52.18
C ASP A 148 -8.82 25.00 -52.75
N LYS A 149 -9.84 24.88 -51.87
CA LYS A 149 -11.25 24.94 -52.26
C LYS A 149 -11.66 26.33 -52.76
N ILE A 150 -11.20 27.40 -52.08
CA ILE A 150 -11.44 28.78 -52.50
C ILE A 150 -10.81 29.01 -53.88
N ALA A 151 -9.54 28.65 -54.07
CA ALA A 151 -8.86 28.78 -55.34
C ALA A 151 -9.55 27.99 -56.47
N ALA A 152 -10.04 26.78 -56.18
CA ALA A 152 -10.82 26.01 -57.15
C ALA A 152 -12.15 26.70 -57.50
N ALA A 153 -12.86 27.22 -56.50
CA ALA A 153 -14.13 27.94 -56.70
C ALA A 153 -13.92 29.26 -57.47
N GLU A 154 -12.84 29.99 -57.22
CA GLU A 154 -12.47 31.20 -57.95
C GLU A 154 -12.21 30.90 -59.43
N ARG A 155 -11.44 29.85 -59.73
CA ARG A 155 -11.20 29.41 -61.12
C ARG A 155 -12.50 29.04 -61.82
N ALA A 156 -13.38 28.31 -61.13
CA ALA A 156 -14.70 27.96 -61.66
C ALA A 156 -15.56 29.20 -61.93
N ALA A 157 -15.63 30.14 -60.98
CA ALA A 157 -16.38 31.39 -61.13
C ALA A 157 -15.86 32.24 -62.30
N ILE A 158 -14.54 32.35 -62.46
CA ILE A 158 -13.95 33.06 -63.61
C ILE A 158 -14.32 32.37 -64.93
N SER A 159 -14.28 31.04 -64.97
CA SER A 159 -14.70 30.27 -66.14
C SER A 159 -16.17 30.50 -66.47
N ASP A 160 -17.05 30.49 -65.47
CA ASP A 160 -18.49 30.73 -65.63
C ASP A 160 -18.79 32.13 -66.13
N VAL A 161 -18.11 33.16 -65.61
CA VAL A 161 -18.25 34.54 -66.08
C VAL A 161 -17.80 34.66 -67.53
N ARG A 162 -16.67 34.05 -67.91
CA ARG A 162 -16.19 34.03 -69.29
C ARG A 162 -17.16 33.32 -70.23
N ALA A 163 -17.71 32.18 -69.81
CA ALA A 163 -18.70 31.45 -70.58
C ALA A 163 -20.00 32.27 -70.79
N LYS A 164 -20.49 32.93 -69.73
CA LYS A 164 -21.66 33.84 -69.82
C LYS A 164 -21.39 35.06 -70.70
N ALA A 165 -20.20 35.65 -70.62
CA ALA A 165 -19.83 36.77 -71.48
C ALA A 165 -19.74 36.34 -72.95
N ALA A 166 -19.13 35.18 -73.22
CA ALA A 166 -19.02 34.63 -74.56
C ALA A 166 -20.41 34.29 -75.15
N SER A 167 -21.31 33.69 -74.36
CA SER A 167 -22.67 33.38 -74.81
C SER A 167 -23.49 34.65 -75.05
N ALA A 168 -23.39 35.66 -74.19
CA ALA A 168 -24.05 36.95 -74.39
C ALA A 168 -23.52 37.67 -75.64
N ALA A 169 -22.20 37.67 -75.86
CA ALA A 169 -21.59 38.23 -77.06
C ALA A 169 -22.03 37.49 -78.33
N ALA A 170 -22.06 36.16 -78.29
CA ALA A 170 -22.53 35.34 -79.42
C ALA A 170 -24.02 35.59 -79.72
N ALA A 171 -24.86 35.69 -78.69
CA ALA A 171 -26.28 36.01 -78.85
C ALA A 171 -26.50 37.42 -79.42
N ALA A 172 -25.74 38.41 -78.95
CA ALA A 172 -25.79 39.78 -79.49
C ALA A 172 -25.31 39.82 -80.95
N ALA A 173 -24.22 39.12 -81.28
CA ALA A 173 -23.73 39.00 -82.64
C ALA A 173 -24.77 38.32 -83.55
N ALA A 174 -25.39 37.22 -83.10
CA ALA A 174 -26.45 36.53 -83.84
C ALA A 174 -27.66 37.45 -84.10
N ALA A 175 -28.09 38.23 -83.10
CA ALA A 175 -29.17 39.20 -83.25
C ALA A 175 -28.80 40.34 -84.23
N LEU A 176 -27.56 40.83 -84.17
CA LEU A 176 -27.08 41.88 -85.08
C LEU A 176 -27.00 41.37 -86.52
N ILE A 177 -26.51 40.14 -86.72
CA ILE A 177 -26.48 39.46 -88.01
C ILE A 177 -27.91 39.34 -88.52
N ALA A 178 -28.84 38.77 -87.75
CA ALA A 178 -30.24 38.62 -88.17
C ALA A 178 -30.90 39.97 -88.55
N ALA A 179 -30.56 41.07 -87.87
CA ALA A 179 -31.08 42.39 -88.17
C ALA A 179 -30.45 43.07 -89.41
N LYS A 180 -29.24 42.66 -89.80
CA LYS A 180 -28.46 43.24 -90.93
C LYS A 180 -28.36 42.30 -92.13
N HIS A 181 -28.93 41.10 -92.04
CA HIS A 181 -28.91 40.09 -93.07
C HIS A 181 -30.00 40.38 -94.11
N ASP A 182 -29.58 40.70 -95.33
CA ASP A 182 -30.42 40.91 -96.50
C ASP A 182 -29.99 40.00 -97.66
N ALA A 183 -30.80 39.96 -98.72
CA ALA A 183 -30.52 39.12 -99.89
C ALA A 183 -29.21 39.46 -100.63
N GLY A 184 -28.63 40.65 -100.39
CA GLY A 184 -27.32 41.03 -100.92
C GLY A 184 -26.18 40.40 -100.14
N ALA A 185 -26.30 40.34 -98.82
CA ALA A 185 -25.33 39.68 -97.93
C ALA A 185 -25.25 38.16 -98.19
N ASP A 186 -26.38 37.50 -98.45
CA ASP A 186 -26.43 36.07 -98.79
C ASP A 186 -25.64 35.74 -100.06
N ARG A 187 -25.83 36.56 -101.10
CA ARG A 187 -25.17 36.34 -102.39
C ARG A 187 -23.65 36.47 -102.27
N ALA A 188 -23.18 37.47 -101.53
CA ALA A 188 -21.76 37.67 -101.26
C ALA A 188 -21.14 36.52 -100.45
N LEU A 189 -21.86 35.97 -99.46
CA LEU A 189 -21.41 34.80 -98.70
C LEU A 189 -21.31 33.55 -99.58
N VAL A 190 -22.29 33.31 -100.46
CA VAL A 190 -22.27 32.19 -101.42
C VAL A 190 -21.07 32.31 -102.36
N ASP A 191 -20.86 33.49 -102.97
CA ASP A 191 -19.74 33.72 -103.88
C ASP A 191 -18.38 33.54 -103.19
N GLN A 192 -18.25 34.00 -101.93
CA GLN A 192 -17.03 33.83 -101.14
C GLN A 192 -16.78 32.36 -100.74
N THR A 193 -17.84 31.60 -100.46
CA THR A 193 -17.75 30.16 -100.15
C THR A 193 -17.34 29.36 -101.39
N ILE A 194 -17.93 29.67 -102.56
CA ILE A 194 -17.56 29.08 -103.85
C ILE A 194 -16.09 29.37 -104.18
N ALA A 195 -15.65 30.62 -104.01
CA ALA A 195 -14.26 31.00 -104.20
C ALA A 195 -13.31 30.25 -103.24
N GLY A 196 -13.67 30.12 -101.95
CA GLY A 196 -12.85 29.45 -100.95
C GLY A 196 -12.73 27.93 -101.10
N ILE A 197 -13.70 27.28 -101.75
CA ILE A 197 -13.59 25.87 -102.16
C ILE A 197 -12.63 25.74 -103.34
N GLY A 198 -12.69 26.66 -104.31
CA GLY A 198 -11.74 26.72 -105.43
C GLY A 198 -10.28 26.85 -104.97
N THR A 199 -10.01 27.61 -103.91
CA THR A 199 -8.65 27.81 -103.36
C THR A 199 -8.11 26.61 -102.57
N ARG A 200 -8.96 25.72 -102.04
CA ARG A 200 -8.56 24.54 -101.26
C ARG A 200 -8.38 23.26 -102.10
N LEU A 201 -8.75 23.32 -103.37
CA LEU A 201 -8.64 22.21 -104.34
C LEU A 201 -7.47 22.37 -105.33
N ASN A 202 -6.67 23.42 -105.17
CA ASN A 202 -5.30 23.51 -105.70
C ASN A 202 -4.29 23.24 -104.58
#